data_AF-A0A519ZS63-F1
#
_entry.id   AF-A0A519ZS63-F1
#
_cell.length_a   1.000
_cell.length_b   1.000
_cell.length_c   1.000
_cell.angle_alpha   90.00
_cell.angle_beta   90.00
_cell.angle_gamma   90.00
#
_symmetry.space_group_name_H-M   'P 1'
#
loop_
_entity.id
_entity.type
_entity.pdbx_description
1 polymer ?
#
loop_
_entity_poly.entity_id
_entity_poly.type
_entity_poly.pdbx_seq_one_letter_code
_entity_poly.pdbx_strand_id
1 'polypeptide(L)'
;MADLLAQIPPREEEKRFVDKSLQLAGLIAAAMQRQHLTQKALAERLGKQESEVSRWLTGLHNFTLKTLTRLEAVLGEELILTFRDQVARKAEADENNWAAPSAAWQSSPTQTVQPAPNVMVEDYNILQAA
;
A
#
# COMPACT_ATOMS: atom_id res chain seq x y z
N MET A 1 11.22 42.68 -18.45
CA MET A 1 10.11 42.52 -17.49
C MET A 1 9.22 41.31 -17.85
N ALA A 2 9.80 40.19 -18.30
CA ALA A 2 9.06 39.04 -18.83
C ALA A 2 9.21 37.75 -18.00
N ASP A 3 9.90 37.82 -16.86
CA ASP A 3 10.33 36.63 -16.10
C ASP A 3 9.84 36.64 -14.64
N LEU A 4 8.66 37.23 -14.41
CA LEU A 4 8.03 37.30 -13.08
C LEU A 4 6.74 36.45 -13.00
N LEU A 5 6.33 35.82 -14.10
CA LEU A 5 5.16 34.95 -14.18
C LEU A 5 5.51 33.45 -14.23
N ALA A 6 6.79 33.10 -14.22
CA ALA A 6 7.27 31.74 -14.50
C ALA A 6 7.29 30.79 -13.29
N GLN A 7 6.92 31.22 -12.08
CA GLN A 7 7.17 30.39 -10.88
C GLN A 7 6.04 30.42 -9.86
N ILE A 8 4.79 30.25 -10.29
CA ILE A 8 3.79 29.71 -9.36
C ILE A 8 4.08 28.20 -9.29
N PRO A 9 4.60 27.67 -8.16
CA PRO A 9 4.80 26.24 -8.05
C PRO A 9 3.44 25.56 -8.26
N PRO A 10 3.39 24.47 -9.06
CA PRO A 10 2.14 23.75 -9.27
C PRO A 10 1.58 23.36 -7.92
N ARG A 11 0.27 23.56 -7.76
CA ARG A 11 -0.39 23.29 -6.49
C ARG A 11 -0.16 21.83 -6.12
N GLU A 12 -0.08 21.53 -4.82
CA GLU A 12 0.13 20.15 -4.37
C GLU A 12 -0.92 19.17 -4.93
N GLU A 13 -2.14 19.65 -5.16
CA GLU A 13 -3.21 18.90 -5.85
C GLU A 13 -2.85 18.53 -7.30
N GLU A 14 -2.27 19.46 -8.07
CA GLU A 14 -1.90 19.26 -9.47
C GLU A 14 -0.75 18.25 -9.58
N LYS A 15 0.26 18.38 -8.70
CA LYS A 15 1.36 17.41 -8.64
C LYS A 15 0.84 16.00 -8.37
N ARG A 16 -0.04 15.86 -7.36
CA ARG A 16 -0.68 14.57 -7.02
C ARG A 16 -1.55 14.05 -8.16
N PHE A 17 -2.24 14.92 -8.89
CA PHE A 17 -3.04 14.53 -10.04
C PHE A 17 -2.18 13.99 -11.18
N VAL A 18 -1.10 14.70 -11.53
CA VAL A 18 -0.15 14.27 -12.58
C VAL A 18 0.49 12.94 -12.22
N ASP A 19 0.96 12.78 -10.98
CA ASP A 19 1.54 11.53 -10.50
C ASP A 19 0.57 10.35 -10.63
N LYS A 20 -0.67 10.50 -10.13
CA LYS A 20 -1.70 9.45 -10.24
C LYS A 20 -2.08 9.15 -11.69
N SER A 21 -2.21 10.18 -12.52
CA SER A 21 -2.57 10.02 -13.94
C SER A 21 -1.47 9.31 -14.72
N LEU A 22 -0.20 9.58 -14.41
CA LEU A 22 0.95 8.89 -14.99
C LEU A 22 1.02 7.42 -14.54
N GLN A 23 0.75 7.14 -13.26
CA GLN A 23 0.66 5.77 -12.75
C GLN A 23 -0.44 4.98 -13.48
N LEU A 24 -1.64 5.56 -13.65
CA LEU A 24 -2.72 4.93 -14.41
C LEU A 24 -2.33 4.68 -15.87
N ALA A 25 -1.70 5.65 -16.54
CA ALA A 25 -1.20 5.48 -17.90
C ALA A 25 -0.18 4.32 -17.99
N GLY A 26 0.72 4.20 -17.01
CA GLY A 26 1.67 3.09 -16.91
C GLY A 26 0.98 1.74 -16.71
N LEU A 27 -0.04 1.66 -15.86
CA LEU A 27 -0.83 0.43 -15.67
C LEU A 27 -1.53 0.01 -16.96
N ILE A 28 -2.17 0.95 -17.66
CA ILE A 28 -2.83 0.68 -18.95
C ILE A 28 -1.80 0.22 -20.00
N ALA A 29 -0.64 0.87 -20.09
CA ALA A 29 0.42 0.47 -21.02
C ALA A 29 0.92 -0.95 -20.72
N ALA A 30 1.14 -1.28 -19.45
CA ALA A 30 1.55 -2.61 -19.03
C ALA A 30 0.48 -3.67 -19.35
N ALA A 31 -0.80 -3.36 -19.10
CA ALA A 31 -1.95 -4.19 -19.47
C ALA A 31 -1.94 -4.54 -20.96
N MET A 32 -1.77 -3.52 -21.80
CA MET A 32 -1.71 -3.67 -23.25
C MET A 32 -0.55 -4.56 -23.69
N GLN A 33 0.65 -4.37 -23.10
CA GLN A 33 1.81 -5.19 -23.41
C GLN A 33 1.60 -6.67 -23.07
N ARG A 34 1.02 -6.96 -21.89
CA ARG A 34 0.71 -8.34 -21.46
C ARG A 34 -0.27 -9.06 -22.39
N GLN A 35 -1.13 -8.31 -23.05
CA GLN A 35 -2.13 -8.84 -24.00
C GLN A 35 -1.72 -8.69 -25.46
N HIS A 36 -0.52 -8.17 -25.73
CA HIS A 36 -0.04 -7.87 -27.08
C HIS A 36 -0.99 -6.95 -27.88
N LEU A 37 -1.64 -6.00 -27.20
CA LEU A 37 -2.56 -5.04 -27.82
C LEU A 37 -1.84 -3.77 -28.26
N THR A 38 -2.14 -3.33 -29.48
CA THR A 38 -1.75 -2.01 -29.98
C THR A 38 -2.75 -0.94 -29.52
N GLN A 39 -2.36 0.35 -29.56
CA GLN A 39 -3.27 1.46 -29.24
C GLN A 39 -4.50 1.46 -30.15
N LYS A 40 -4.30 1.22 -31.45
CA LYS A 40 -5.37 1.02 -32.43
C LYS A 40 -6.34 -0.09 -32.02
N ALA A 41 -5.83 -1.28 -31.69
CA ALA A 41 -6.68 -2.42 -31.33
C ALA A 41 -7.47 -2.16 -30.03
N LEU A 42 -6.86 -1.51 -29.05
CA LEU A 42 -7.56 -1.12 -27.82
C LEU A 42 -8.65 -0.08 -28.13
N ALA A 43 -8.37 0.90 -28.98
CA ALA A 43 -9.33 1.92 -29.39
C ALA A 43 -10.54 1.29 -30.11
N GLU A 44 -10.31 0.35 -31.02
CA GLU A 44 -11.36 -0.40 -31.72
C GLU A 44 -12.26 -1.15 -30.73
N ARG A 45 -11.69 -1.87 -29.75
CA ARG A 45 -12.46 -2.59 -28.72
C ARG A 45 -13.28 -1.65 -27.83
N LEU A 46 -12.78 -0.44 -27.58
CA LEU A 46 -13.48 0.56 -26.79
C LEU A 46 -14.52 1.37 -27.60
N GLY A 47 -14.52 1.25 -28.93
CA GLY A 47 -15.32 2.11 -29.82
C GLY A 47 -14.87 3.58 -29.74
N LYS A 48 -13.55 3.79 -29.71
CA LYS A 48 -12.88 5.08 -29.47
C LYS A 48 -11.85 5.38 -30.53
N GLN A 49 -11.37 6.63 -30.58
CA GLN A 49 -10.30 6.98 -31.50
C GLN A 49 -8.93 6.59 -30.92
N GLU A 50 -8.00 6.17 -31.79
CA GLU A 50 -6.62 5.88 -31.38
C GLU A 50 -5.94 7.09 -30.73
N SER A 51 -6.27 8.30 -31.17
CA SER A 51 -5.80 9.56 -30.58
C SER A 51 -6.26 9.76 -29.13
N GLU A 52 -7.45 9.26 -28.75
CA GLU A 52 -7.91 9.28 -27.35
C GLU A 52 -7.05 8.34 -26.51
N VAL A 53 -6.77 7.13 -26.99
CA VAL A 53 -5.89 6.17 -26.30
C VAL A 53 -4.48 6.73 -26.16
N SER A 54 -3.93 7.31 -27.22
CA SER A 54 -2.63 7.98 -27.18
C SER A 54 -2.60 9.09 -26.12
N ARG A 55 -3.65 9.92 -26.05
CA ARG A 55 -3.77 10.97 -25.03
C ARG A 55 -3.84 10.41 -23.62
N TRP A 56 -4.54 9.31 -23.40
CA TRP A 56 -4.58 8.63 -22.10
C TRP A 56 -3.19 8.19 -21.65
N LEU A 57 -2.39 7.64 -22.57
CA LEU A 57 -1.05 7.16 -22.29
C LEU A 57 -0.02 8.27 -22.04
N THR A 58 -0.32 9.53 -22.37
CA THR A 58 0.54 10.67 -21.99
C THR A 58 0.62 10.91 -20.48
N GLY A 59 -0.32 10.36 -19.70
CA GLY A 59 -0.35 10.54 -18.25
C GLY A 59 -0.89 11.89 -17.76
N LEU A 60 -1.47 12.71 -18.64
CA LEU A 60 -2.07 14.02 -18.29
C LEU A 60 -3.59 14.05 -18.48
N HIS A 61 -4.22 12.90 -18.59
CA HIS A 61 -5.66 12.79 -18.79
C HIS A 61 -6.41 12.55 -17.49
N ASN A 62 -7.57 13.18 -17.35
CA ASN A 62 -8.48 12.90 -16.24
C ASN A 62 -9.33 11.67 -16.54
N PHE A 63 -9.04 10.56 -15.87
CA PHE A 63 -9.82 9.34 -15.99
C PHE A 63 -11.06 9.38 -15.13
N THR A 64 -12.22 9.15 -15.73
CA THR A 64 -13.45 8.89 -14.98
C THR A 64 -13.49 7.42 -14.55
N LEU A 65 -14.15 7.13 -13.42
CA LEU A 65 -14.36 5.74 -12.97
C LEU A 65 -15.00 4.88 -14.08
N LYS A 66 -15.99 5.42 -14.81
CA LYS A 66 -16.64 4.74 -15.94
C LYS A 66 -15.66 4.36 -17.05
N THR A 67 -14.68 5.23 -17.35
CA THR A 67 -13.64 4.93 -18.34
C THR A 67 -12.73 3.82 -17.84
N LEU A 68 -12.32 3.87 -16.57
CA LEU A 68 -11.47 2.85 -15.95
C LEU A 68 -12.16 1.48 -15.95
N THR A 69 -13.42 1.40 -15.50
CA THR A 69 -14.17 0.13 -15.49
C THR A 69 -14.34 -0.45 -16.90
N ARG A 70 -14.45 0.41 -17.92
CA ARG A 70 -14.53 -0.05 -19.31
C ARG A 70 -13.20 -0.56 -19.82
N LEU A 71 -12.10 0.11 -19.45
CA LEU A 71 -10.74 -0.34 -19.74
C LEU A 71 -10.50 -1.70 -19.10
N GLU A 72 -10.82 -1.87 -17.82
CA GLU A 72 -10.70 -3.16 -17.11
C GLU A 72 -11.49 -4.26 -17.80
N ALA A 73 -12.73 -4.00 -18.21
CA ALA A 73 -13.55 -4.99 -18.92
C ALA A 73 -12.97 -5.38 -20.29
N VAL A 74 -12.36 -4.45 -21.03
CA VAL A 74 -11.78 -4.72 -22.35
C VAL A 74 -10.40 -5.37 -22.25
N LEU A 75 -9.62 -5.00 -21.24
CA LEU A 75 -8.32 -5.55 -20.94
C LEU A 75 -8.44 -6.88 -20.16
N GLY A 76 -9.59 -7.20 -19.56
CA GLY A 76 -9.75 -8.42 -18.77
C GLY A 76 -8.85 -8.47 -17.52
N GLU A 77 -8.44 -7.32 -16.99
CA GLU A 77 -7.62 -7.20 -15.78
C GLU A 77 -8.02 -5.96 -14.98
N GLU A 78 -7.81 -5.99 -13.67
CA GLU A 78 -8.09 -4.87 -12.76
C GLU A 78 -6.94 -3.85 -12.76
N LEU A 79 -7.30 -2.56 -12.80
CA LEU A 79 -6.37 -1.43 -12.78
C LEU A 79 -6.36 -0.80 -11.38
N ILE A 80 -5.50 -1.32 -10.50
CA ILE A 80 -5.51 -0.94 -9.08
C ILE A 80 -4.54 0.22 -8.80
N LEU A 81 -5.09 1.36 -8.37
CA LEU A 81 -4.32 2.46 -7.79
C LEU A 81 -4.52 2.51 -6.27
N THR A 82 -3.43 2.43 -5.51
CA THR A 82 -3.49 2.33 -4.04
C THR A 82 -3.22 3.67 -3.36
N PHE A 83 -4.05 4.01 -2.37
CA PHE A 83 -3.82 5.14 -1.47
C PHE A 83 -3.30 4.59 -0.15
N ARG A 84 -2.14 5.07 0.29
CA ARG A 84 -1.54 4.65 1.56
C ARG A 84 -1.85 5.70 2.63
N ASP A 85 -2.28 5.23 3.79
CA ASP A 85 -2.30 6.07 4.99
C ASP A 85 -0.86 6.23 5.50
N GLN A 86 -0.39 7.48 5.51
CA GLN A 86 0.95 7.82 5.97
C GLN A 86 1.02 7.99 7.49
N VAL A 87 -0.12 8.13 8.18
CA VAL A 87 -0.17 8.29 9.64
C VAL A 87 0.17 6.98 10.34
N ALA A 88 -0.40 5.86 9.86
CA ALA A 88 -0.09 4.52 10.38
C ALA A 88 1.41 4.17 10.27
N ARG A 89 2.04 4.53 9.14
CA ARG A 89 3.49 4.29 8.94
C ARG A 89 4.39 5.07 9.88
N LYS A 90 3.97 6.27 10.29
CA LYS A 90 4.77 7.09 11.20
C LYS A 90 4.74 6.51 12.62
N ALA A 91 3.59 6.00 13.05
CA ALA A 91 3.47 5.29 14.32
C ALA A 91 4.33 4.01 14.38
N GLU A 92 4.32 3.20 13.31
CA GLU A 92 5.16 1.99 13.20
C GLU A 92 6.66 2.32 13.12
N ALA A 93 7.04 3.45 12.52
CA ALA A 93 8.43 3.90 12.44
C ALA A 93 8.93 4.47 13.77
N ASP A 94 8.08 5.16 14.53
CA ASP A 94 8.41 5.69 15.87
C ASP A 94 8.49 4.57 16.92
N GLU A 95 7.66 3.52 16.83
CA GLU A 95 7.74 2.35 17.73
C GLU A 95 9.07 1.58 17.57
N ASN A 96 9.60 1.49 16.34
CA ASN A 96 10.92 0.91 16.07
C ASN A 96 12.10 1.84 16.47
N ASN A 97 11.82 3.09 16.86
CA ASN A 97 12.80 4.03 17.39
C ASN A 97 12.71 4.16 18.92
N TRP A 98 11.97 3.27 19.59
CA TRP A 98 12.09 3.09 21.04
C TRP A 98 13.49 2.56 21.35
N ALA A 99 14.44 3.48 21.54
CA ALA A 99 15.62 3.21 22.33
C ALA A 99 15.11 2.84 23.73
N ALA A 100 14.99 1.53 24.00
CA ALA A 100 14.81 1.05 25.35
C ALA A 100 15.85 1.76 26.23
N PRO A 101 15.50 2.29 27.41
CA PRO A 101 16.52 2.64 28.40
C PRO A 101 17.25 1.35 28.79
N SER A 102 18.26 1.02 27.99
CA SER A 102 19.22 -0.02 28.23
C SER A 102 19.98 0.37 29.50
N ALA A 103 19.87 -0.49 30.51
CA ALA A 103 20.65 -0.50 31.75
C ALA A 103 20.05 0.16 33.01
N ALA A 104 18.81 -0.18 33.39
CA ALA A 104 18.34 0.01 34.78
C ALA A 104 17.83 -1.26 35.49
N TRP A 105 17.94 -2.44 34.86
CA TRP A 105 17.62 -3.73 35.52
C TRP A 105 18.80 -4.69 35.37
N GLN A 106 19.93 -4.37 36.03
CA GLN A 106 20.98 -5.37 36.28
C GLN A 106 20.56 -6.20 37.48
N SER A 107 19.99 -7.38 37.22
CA SER A 107 19.83 -8.44 38.20
C SER A 107 21.20 -8.97 38.62
N SER A 108 21.53 -8.87 39.91
CA SER A 108 22.74 -9.46 40.50
C SER A 108 22.76 -10.99 40.35
N PRO A 109 23.96 -11.63 40.31
CA PRO A 109 24.11 -13.00 39.83
C PRO A 109 23.62 -14.05 40.84
N THR A 110 22.86 -15.00 40.29
CA THR A 110 22.70 -16.43 40.58
C THR A 110 23.18 -16.98 41.94
N GLN A 111 22.26 -17.63 42.66
CA GLN A 111 22.62 -18.85 43.40
C GLN A 111 21.70 -20.02 43.01
N THR A 112 22.28 -20.92 42.23
CA THR A 112 21.87 -22.30 41.94
C THR A 112 21.79 -23.10 43.24
N VAL A 113 20.69 -23.84 43.49
CA VAL A 113 20.67 -25.28 43.91
C VAL A 113 19.23 -25.84 43.74
N GLN A 114 19.07 -26.93 42.99
CA GLN A 114 18.06 -27.99 43.17
C GLN A 114 18.83 -29.32 43.40
N PRO A 115 18.27 -30.44 43.92
CA PRO A 115 16.86 -30.80 44.19
C PRO A 115 16.59 -31.50 45.57
N ALA A 116 15.33 -31.93 45.77
CA ALA A 116 14.61 -32.38 46.99
C ALA A 116 15.09 -33.66 47.74
N PRO A 117 14.52 -34.00 48.92
CA PRO A 117 13.57 -35.12 48.95
C PRO A 117 12.36 -35.01 49.94
N ASN A 118 11.19 -35.39 49.41
CA ASN A 118 10.07 -36.19 49.95
C ASN A 118 9.76 -36.29 51.47
N VAL A 119 8.54 -35.90 51.88
CA VAL A 119 7.64 -36.59 52.86
C VAL A 119 6.22 -36.00 52.74
N MET A 120 5.20 -36.78 52.31
CA MET A 120 4.13 -37.41 53.15
C MET A 120 3.17 -36.37 53.79
N VAL A 121 1.83 -36.37 53.74
CA VAL A 121 0.71 -37.22 53.25
C VAL A 121 -0.53 -36.27 53.15
N GLU A 122 -1.58 -36.54 52.37
CA GLU A 122 -2.94 -37.03 52.79
C GLU A 122 -3.95 -36.02 52.19
N ASP A 123 -4.73 -36.36 51.17
CA ASP A 123 -5.99 -37.13 51.16
C ASP A 123 -7.25 -36.23 51.03
N TYR A 124 -8.04 -36.56 50.00
CA TYR A 124 -9.47 -36.27 49.75
C TYR A 124 -10.01 -34.82 49.78
N ASN A 125 -10.67 -34.36 48.70
CA ASN A 125 -12.07 -34.78 48.48
C ASN A 125 -12.62 -34.47 47.09
N ILE A 126 -13.46 -35.39 46.65
CA ILE A 126 -14.10 -35.56 45.34
C ILE A 126 -15.58 -35.14 45.49
N LEU A 127 -16.14 -34.45 44.48
CA LEU A 127 -17.57 -34.27 44.14
C LEU A 127 -18.52 -33.57 45.15
N GLN A 128 -19.07 -32.42 44.72
CA GLN A 128 -20.52 -32.16 44.79
C GLN A 128 -20.95 -31.25 43.62
N ALA A 129 -21.63 -31.85 42.63
CA ALA A 129 -22.56 -31.16 41.74
C ALA A 129 -23.42 -32.24 41.05
N ALA A 130 -24.54 -32.58 41.67
CA ALA A 130 -25.73 -33.15 41.05
C ALA A 130 -26.94 -32.69 41.87
#